data_AF-A0A839WML9-F1
#
_entry.id   AF-A0A839WML9-F1
#
_cell.length_a   1.000
_cell.length_b   1.000
_cell.length_c   1.000
_cell.angle_alpha   90.00
_cell.angle_beta   90.00
_cell.angle_gamma   90.00
#
_symmetry.space_group_name_H-M   'P 1'
#
loop_
_entity.id
_entity.type
_entity.pdbx_description
1 polymer ?
#
loop_
_entity_poly.entity_id
_entity_poly.type
_entity_poly.pdbx_seq_one_letter_code
_entity_poly.pdbx_strand_id
1 'polypeptide(L)' 'MKLNDIQNMVDRYTEAELVVLQGKSITFNGQQMTMENLSEIRKGRQEWERKLASATAATAGRCSGGFKLARFPR' A
#
# COMPACT_ATOMS: atom_id res chain seq x y z
N MET A 1 -10.90 1.34 -4.36
CA MET A 1 -9.68 2.00 -3.82
C MET A 1 -8.84 2.44 -5.00
N LYS A 2 -8.50 3.73 -5.13
CA LYS A 2 -7.57 4.18 -6.17
C LYS A 2 -6.13 4.02 -5.66
N LEU A 3 -5.17 3.88 -6.57
CA LEU A 3 -3.74 3.79 -6.23
C LEU A 3 -3.28 4.99 -5.38
N ASN A 4 -3.81 6.20 -5.66
CA ASN A 4 -3.55 7.39 -4.84
C ASN A 4 -3.98 7.25 -3.38
N ASP A 5 -5.08 6.54 -3.08
CA ASP A 5 -5.52 6.34 -1.69
C ASP A 5 -4.54 5.44 -0.94
N ILE A 6 -3.98 4.44 -1.63
CA ILE A 6 -2.99 3.51 -1.08
C ILE A 6 -1.67 4.23 -0.82
N GLN A 7 -1.21 5.07 -1.76
CA GLN A 7 -0.01 5.89 -1.62
C GLN A 7 -0.13 6.85 -0.42
N ASN A 8 -1.25 7.58 -0.32
CA ASN A 8 -1.54 8.46 0.82
C ASN A 8 -1.52 7.72 2.16
N MET A 9 -1.98 6.47 2.20
CA MET A 9 -1.87 5.65 3.41
C MET A 9 -0.42 5.36 3.75
N VAL A 10 0.38 4.88 2.79
CA VAL A 10 1.80 4.56 3.01
C VAL A 10 2.59 5.79 3.52
N ASP A 11 2.32 6.96 2.95
CA ASP A 11 2.98 8.20 3.38
C ASP A 11 2.62 8.56 4.82
N ARG A 12 1.34 8.45 5.21
CA ARG A 12 0.91 8.68 6.60
C ARG A 12 1.53 7.68 7.58
N TYR A 13 1.68 6.41 7.21
CA TYR A 13 2.40 5.43 8.05
C TYR A 13 3.88 5.77 8.19
N THR A 14 4.48 6.36 7.16
CA THR A 14 5.89 6.76 7.16
C THR A 14 6.13 7.99 8.03
N GLU A 15 5.25 8.99 7.95
CA GLU A 15 5.25 10.12 8.90
C GLU A 15 5.03 9.66 10.33
N ALA A 16 4.08 8.73 10.55
CA ALA A 16 3.83 8.17 11.87
C ALA A 16 5.10 7.52 12.45
N GLU A 17 5.83 6.75 11.65
CA GLU A 17 7.07 6.13 12.09
C GLU A 17 8.13 7.17 12.48
N LEU A 18 8.27 8.27 11.73
CA LEU A 18 9.19 9.36 12.07
C LEU A 18 8.80 10.08 13.36
N VAL A 19 7.50 10.35 13.57
CA VAL A 19 6.99 11.02 14.78
C VAL A 19 7.21 10.14 16.01
N VAL A 20 6.94 8.83 15.88
CA VAL A 20 7.18 7.85 16.95
C VAL A 20 8.66 7.71 17.26
N LEU A 21 9.53 7.69 16.24
CA LEU A 21 10.99 7.68 16.41
C LEU A 21 11.51 8.94 17.12
N GLN A 22 10.84 10.08 16.96
CA GLN A 22 11.13 11.31 17.71
C GLN A 22 10.65 11.26 19.17
N GLY A 23 10.03 10.17 19.61
CA GLY A 23 9.50 10.01 20.98
C GLY A 23 8.12 10.63 21.19
N LYS A 24 7.42 11.02 20.13
CA LYS A 24 6.06 11.57 20.20
C LYS A 24 5.02 10.48 19.97
N SER A 25 3.88 10.59 20.65
CA SER A 25 2.70 9.76 20.34
C SER A 25 1.93 10.37 19.18
N ILE A 26 1.47 9.53 18.25
CA ILE A 26 0.59 9.93 17.14
C ILE A 26 -0.72 9.17 17.26
N THR A 27 -1.85 9.88 17.11
CA THR A 27 -3.15 9.23 17.01
C THR A 27 -3.38 8.79 15.56
N PHE A 28 -3.26 7.49 15.30
CA PHE A 28 -3.49 6.89 13.99
C PHE A 28 -4.76 6.06 14.03
N ASN A 29 -5.69 6.32 13.09
CA ASN A 29 -6.97 5.61 13.00
C ASN A 29 -7.80 5.64 14.31
N GLY A 30 -7.71 6.73 15.08
CA GLY A 30 -8.39 6.89 16.37
C GLY A 30 -7.70 6.19 17.55
N GLN A 31 -6.61 5.46 17.32
CA GLN A 31 -5.80 4.84 18.38
C GLN A 31 -4.48 5.59 18.54
N GLN A 32 -4.01 5.71 19.78
CA GLN A 32 -2.71 6.31 20.06
C GLN A 32 -1.60 5.29 19.78
N MET A 33 -0.71 5.62 18.86
CA MET A 33 0.49 4.86 18.53
C MET A 33 1.72 5.51 19.15
N THR A 34 2.53 4.69 19.84
CA THR A 34 3.78 5.05 20.51
C THR A 34 4.90 4.12 20.05
N MET A 35 6.11 4.25 20.62
CA MET A 35 7.26 3.39 20.25
C MET A 35 7.00 1.90 20.44
N GLU A 36 6.12 1.52 21.36
CA GLU A 36 5.70 0.13 21.54
C GLU A 36 5.00 -0.44 20.29
N ASN A 37 4.30 0.42 19.55
CA ASN A 37 3.58 0.06 18.33
C ASN A 37 4.44 0.19 17.07
N LEU A 38 5.75 0.50 17.18
CA LEU A 38 6.65 0.63 16.03
C LEU A 38 6.70 -0.65 15.19
N SER A 39 6.64 -1.81 15.86
CA SER A 39 6.56 -3.11 15.21
C SER A 39 5.26 -3.29 14.41
N GLU A 40 4.13 -2.78 14.91
CA GLU A 40 2.85 -2.78 14.21
C GLU A 40 2.82 -1.80 13.03
N ILE A 41 3.38 -0.60 13.21
CA ILE A 41 3.50 0.41 12.14
C ILE A 41 4.29 -0.18 10.96
N ARG A 42 5.43 -0.84 11.23
CA ARG A 42 6.21 -1.53 10.20
C ARG A 42 5.44 -2.64 9.50
N LYS A 43 4.71 -3.47 10.25
CA LYS A 43 3.85 -4.52 9.67
C LYS A 43 2.76 -3.93 8.79
N GLY A 44 2.10 -2.88 9.26
CA GLY A 44 1.09 -2.14 8.49
C GLY A 44 1.67 -1.61 7.19
N ARG A 45 2.87 -1.02 7.21
CA ARG A 45 3.54 -0.55 5.99
C ARG A 45 3.80 -1.68 4.99
N GLN A 46 4.32 -2.82 5.44
CA GLN A 46 4.54 -3.98 4.57
C GLN A 46 3.23 -4.52 3.99
N GLU A 47 2.15 -4.55 4.77
CA GLU A 47 0.83 -4.95 4.25
C GLU A 47 0.32 -3.97 3.19
N TRP A 48 0.47 -2.67 3.41
CA TRP A 48 0.09 -1.65 2.45
C TRP A 48 0.96 -1.66 1.18
N GLU A 49 2.27 -1.88 1.31
CA GLU A 49 3.16 -2.09 0.16
C GLU A 49 2.76 -3.34 -0.62
N ARG A 50 2.45 -4.45 0.05
CA ARG A 50 2.00 -5.68 -0.59
C ARG A 50 0.66 -5.46 -1.32
N LYS A 51 -0.27 -4.71 -0.72
CA LYS A 51 -1.53 -4.29 -1.36
C LYS A 51 -1.28 -3.34 -2.55
N LEU A 52 -0.35 -2.41 -2.43
CA LEU A 52 0.03 -1.50 -3.52
C LEU A 52 0.59 -2.29 -4.69
N ALA A 53 1.58 -3.16 -4.43
CA ALA A 53 2.19 -4.02 -5.42
C ALA A 53 1.16 -4.89 -6.16
N SER A 54 0.22 -5.49 -5.43
CA SER A 54 -0.85 -6.28 -6.04
C SER A 54 -1.88 -5.44 -6.78
N ALA A 55 -2.21 -4.22 -6.33
CA ALA A 55 -3.07 -3.29 -7.04
C ALA A 55 -2.41 -2.76 -8.34
N THR A 56 -1.11 -2.44 -8.30
CA THR A 56 -0.34 -2.07 -9.50
C THR A 56 -0.23 -3.24 -10.47
N ALA A 57 0.04 -4.45 -9.98
CA ALA A 57 0.11 -5.65 -10.81
C ALA A 57 -1.24 -5.99 -11.45
N ALA A 58 -2.35 -5.85 -10.73
CA ALA A 58 -3.68 -6.03 -11.30
C ALA A 58 -4.00 -4.98 -12.38
N THR A 59 -3.50 -3.75 -12.21
CA THR A 59 -3.68 -2.69 -13.20
C THR A 59 -2.80 -2.93 -14.45
N ALA A 60 -1.55 -3.35 -14.26
CA ALA A 60 -0.62 -3.68 -15.33
C ALA A 60 -1.01 -4.95 -16.11
N GLY A 61 -1.53 -5.97 -15.40
CA GLY A 61 -2.01 -7.22 -15.98
C GLY A 61 -3.29 -7.06 -16.81
N ARG A 62 -4.09 -6.02 -16.55
CA ARG A 62 -5.28 -5.68 -17.37
C ARG A 62 -4.93 -5.06 -18.72
N CYS A 63 -3.69 -4.63 -18.96
CA CYS A 63 -3.29 -3.96 -20.20
C CYS A 63 -2.38 -4.79 -21.12
N SER A 64 -1.99 -6.01 -20.75
CA SER A 64 -0.94 -6.74 -21.50
C SER A 64 -1.27 -8.19 -21.89
N GLY A 65 -2.45 -8.70 -21.54
CA GLY A 65 -2.90 -10.05 -21.93
C GLY A 65 -3.61 -10.06 -23.29
N GLY A 66 -2.85 -9.94 -24.38
CA GLY A 66 -3.37 -10.04 -25.74
C GLY A 66 -4.06 -11.38 -25.99
N PHE A 67 -5.39 -11.38 -26.01
CA PHE A 67 -6.15 -12.49 -26.57
C PHE A 67 -5.79 -12.63 -28.05
N LYS A 68 -5.09 -13.70 -28.43
CA LYS A 68 -4.87 -14.02 -29.84
C LYS A 68 -6.18 -14.56 -30.42
N LEU A 69 -6.88 -13.75 -31.19
CA LEU A 69 -7.97 -14.19 -32.07
C LEU A 69 -7.36 -15.05 -33.19
N ALA A 70 -7.65 -16.35 -33.19
CA ALA A 70 -7.30 -17.21 -34.32
C ALA A 70 -8.13 -16.78 -35.55
N ARG A 71 -7.46 -16.43 -36.65
CA ARG A 71 -8.10 -16.26 -37.96
C ARG A 71 -7.98 -17.55 -38.75
N PHE A 72 -9.12 -18.08 -39.17
CA PHE A 72 -9.18 -19.19 -40.12
C PHE A 72 -9.32 -18.63 -41.55
N PRO A 73 -8.45 -19.05 -42.49
CA PRO A 73 -8.67 -18.80 -43.91
C PRO A 73 -9.88 -19.62 -44.42
N ARG A 74 -10.56 -19.08 -45.43
CA ARG A 74 -11.72 -19.68 -46.11
C ARG A 74 -11.27 -20.64 -47.21
#